data_AF-A0A537VGX7-F1
#
_entry.id   AF-A0A537VGX7-F1
#
_cell.length_a   1.000
_cell.length_b   1.000
_cell.length_c   1.000
_cell.angle_alpha   90.00
_cell.angle_beta   90.00
_cell.angle_gamma   90.00
#
_symmetry.space_group_name_H-M   'P 1'
#
loop_
_entity.id
_entity.type
_entity.pdbx_description
1 polymer ?
#
loop_
_entity_poly.entity_id
_entity_poly.type
_entity_poly.pdbx_seq_one_letter_code
_entity_poly.pdbx_strand_id
1 'polypeptide(L)'
;MPSKAVELRELPDDELYVRIESAKEELFNLRFQLATGQLDNTARLKELRHDVARLATVLREREIELELDTIAARHALEDVAEEGGA
;
A
#
# COMPACT_ATOMS: atom_id res chain seq x y z
N MET A 1 -2.14 -15.08 0.75
CA MET A 1 -2.61 -14.94 -0.65
C MET A 1 -1.38 -15.05 -1.53
N PRO A 2 -1.35 -15.77 -2.66
CA PRO A 2 -0.19 -15.71 -3.54
C PRO A 2 -0.31 -14.45 -4.39
N SER A 3 0.06 -13.28 -3.87
CA SER A 3 0.06 -12.07 -4.69
C SER A 3 1.48 -11.83 -5.17
N LYS A 4 1.77 -12.26 -6.39
CA LYS A 4 2.99 -11.81 -7.06
C LYS A 4 2.94 -10.28 -7.09
N ALA A 5 4.05 -9.61 -6.80
CA ALA A 5 4.09 -8.15 -6.71
C ALA A 5 3.53 -7.45 -7.97
N VAL A 6 3.69 -8.09 -9.14
CA VAL A 6 3.14 -7.62 -10.42
C VAL A 6 1.61 -7.50 -10.37
N GLU A 7 0.92 -8.53 -9.87
CA GLU A 7 -0.55 -8.56 -9.80
C GLU A 7 -1.09 -7.45 -8.88
N LEU A 8 -0.34 -7.08 -7.83
CA LEU A 8 -0.75 -6.00 -6.93
C LEU A 8 -0.64 -4.63 -7.58
N ARG A 9 0.34 -4.43 -8.47
CA ARG A 9 0.57 -3.16 -9.16
C ARG A 9 -0.41 -2.90 -10.30
N GLU A 10 -1.11 -3.93 -10.78
CA GLU A 10 -2.14 -3.81 -11.82
C GLU A 10 -3.52 -3.43 -11.26
N LEU A 11 -3.71 -3.53 -9.94
CA LEU A 11 -4.99 -3.23 -9.30
C LEU A 11 -5.22 -1.74 -9.12
N PRO A 12 -6.47 -1.29 -9.16
CA PRO A 12 -6.81 0.09 -8.82
C PRO A 12 -6.65 0.33 -7.29
N ASP A 13 -6.42 1.60 -6.91
CA ASP A 13 -6.13 1.97 -5.53
C ASP A 13 -7.26 1.61 -4.55
N ASP A 14 -8.51 1.81 -4.96
CA ASP A 14 -9.70 1.48 -4.18
C ASP A 14 -9.74 -0.02 -3.83
N GLU A 15 -9.42 -0.88 -4.79
CA GLU A 15 -9.35 -2.32 -4.55
C GLU A 15 -8.19 -2.71 -3.63
N LEU A 16 -7.05 -2.01 -3.71
CA LEU A 16 -5.96 -2.18 -2.75
C LEU A 16 -6.40 -1.80 -1.33
N TYR A 17 -7.11 -0.69 -1.15
CA TYR A 17 -7.65 -0.28 0.15
C TYR A 17 -8.64 -1.31 0.71
N VAL A 18 -9.59 -1.77 -0.10
CA VAL A 18 -10.58 -2.78 0.31
C VAL A 18 -9.88 -4.06 0.77
N ARG A 19 -8.86 -4.52 0.03
CA ARG A 19 -8.09 -5.72 0.39
C ARG A 19 -7.28 -5.54 1.67
N ILE A 20 -6.72 -4.36 1.91
CA ILE A 20 -6.02 -4.04 3.16
C ILE A 20 -6.98 -4.13 4.34
N GLU A 21 -8.16 -3.52 4.25
CA GLU A 21 -9.14 -3.53 5.34
C GLU A 21 -9.64 -4.95 5.63
N SER A 22 -9.97 -5.72 4.59
CA SER A 22 -10.35 -7.13 4.75
C SER A 22 -9.24 -7.96 5.41
N ALA A 23 -7.97 -7.76 5.02
CA ALA A 23 -6.84 -8.46 5.62
C ALA A 23 -6.59 -8.05 7.08
N LYS A 24 -6.83 -6.79 7.45
CA LYS A 24 -6.76 -6.32 8.85
C LYS A 24 -7.86 -6.95 9.70
N GLU A 25 -9.07 -7.07 9.17
CA GLU A 25 -10.19 -7.71 9.86
C GLU A 25 -9.92 -9.20 10.07
N GLU A 26 -9.40 -9.89 9.05
CA GLU A 26 -8.95 -11.29 9.18
C GLU A 26 -7.84 -11.42 10.24
N LEU A 27 -6.84 -10.53 10.23
CA LEU A 27 -5.79 -10.50 11.25
C LEU A 27 -6.35 -10.33 12.67
N PHE A 28 -7.34 -9.45 12.85
CA PHE A 28 -7.99 -9.25 14.15
C PHE A 28 -8.65 -10.55 14.64
N ASN A 29 -9.42 -11.21 13.78
CA ASN A 29 -10.08 -12.48 14.09
C ASN A 29 -9.06 -13.59 14.42
N LEU A 30 -7.98 -13.70 13.65
CA LEU A 30 -6.93 -14.70 13.92
C LEU A 30 -6.17 -14.41 15.21
N ARG A 31 -5.96 -13.14 15.58
CA ARG A 31 -5.36 -12.78 16.88
C ARG A 31 -6.27 -13.15 18.03
N PHE A 32 -7.58 -13.01 17.86
CA PHE A 32 -8.56 -13.46 18.85
C PHE A 32 -8.57 -14.99 19.00
N GLN A 33 -8.57 -15.72 17.88
CA GLN A 33 -8.47 -17.19 17.88
C GLN A 33 -7.15 -17.67 18.49
N LEU A 34 -6.04 -16.97 18.24
CA LEU A 34 -4.74 -17.27 18.83
C LEU A 34 -4.80 -17.11 20.36
N ALA A 35 -5.40 -16.04 20.86
CA ALA A 35 -5.53 -15.78 22.30
C ALA A 35 -6.40 -16.80 23.03
N THR A 36 -7.40 -17.36 22.34
CA THR A 36 -8.29 -18.41 22.88
C THR A 36 -7.73 -19.82 22.69
N GLY A 37 -6.58 -19.98 22.01
CA GLY A 37 -5.96 -21.27 21.73
C GLY A 37 -6.72 -22.12 20.69
N GLN A 38 -7.62 -21.51 19.93
CA GLN A 38 -8.46 -22.18 18.93
C GLN A 38 -7.91 -22.01 17.50
N LEU A 39 -6.71 -21.44 17.35
CA LEU A 39 -6.13 -21.18 16.05
C LEU A 39 -5.42 -22.43 15.49
N ASP A 40 -6.00 -23.01 14.44
CA ASP A 40 -5.42 -24.18 13.76
C ASP A 40 -4.16 -23.85 12.94
N ASN A 41 -4.16 -22.71 12.24
CA ASN A 41 -3.07 -22.32 11.33
C ASN A 41 -2.40 -21.00 11.76
N THR A 42 -1.30 -21.11 12.49
CA THR A 42 -0.48 -19.97 12.92
C THR A 42 0.32 -19.33 11.79
N ALA A 43 0.62 -20.06 10.70
CA ALA A 43 1.34 -19.51 9.56
C ALA A 43 0.53 -18.42 8.85
N ARG A 44 -0.81 -18.55 8.85
CA ARG A 44 -1.74 -17.59 8.23
C ARG A 44 -1.58 -16.16 8.78
N LEU A 45 -1.32 -16.00 10.08
CA LEU A 45 -1.03 -14.69 10.69
C LEU A 45 0.17 -14.01 10.05
N LYS A 46 1.25 -14.77 9.81
CA LYS A 46 2.47 -14.25 9.18
C LYS A 46 2.21 -13.90 7.72
N GLU A 47 1.51 -14.77 6.99
CA GLU A 47 1.13 -14.52 5.60
C GLU A 47 0.32 -13.23 5.43
N LEU A 48 -0.75 -13.06 6.21
CA LEU A 48 -1.60 -11.87 6.16
C LEU A 48 -0.84 -10.59 6.49
N ARG A 49 0.05 -10.63 7.48
CA ARG A 49 0.92 -9.48 7.78
C ARG A 49 1.80 -9.09 6.59
N HIS A 50 2.35 -10.09 5.90
CA HIS A 50 3.14 -9.83 4.70
C HIS A 50 2.27 -9.32 3.55
N ASP A 51 1.04 -9.84 3.39
CA ASP A 51 0.10 -9.40 2.37
C ASP A 51 -0.27 -7.91 2.60
N VAL A 52 -0.63 -7.53 3.84
CA VAL A 52 -0.91 -6.12 4.21
C VAL A 52 0.29 -5.23 3.93
N ALA A 53 1.50 -5.67 4.32
CA ALA A 53 2.71 -4.88 4.09
C ALA A 53 2.95 -4.63 2.60
N ARG A 54 2.83 -5.66 1.74
CA ARG A 54 2.99 -5.52 0.29
C ARG A 54 1.97 -4.55 -0.32
N LEU A 55 0.69 -4.70 0.05
CA LEU A 55 -0.38 -3.83 -0.43
C LEU A 55 -0.11 -2.36 -0.04
N ALA A 56 0.25 -2.12 1.23
CA ALA A 56 0.56 -0.78 1.72
C ALA A 56 1.81 -0.19 1.04
N THR A 57 2.83 -1.01 0.75
CA THR A 57 4.01 -0.56 0.02
C THR A 57 3.66 -0.09 -1.39
N VAL A 58 2.82 -0.82 -2.13
CA VAL A 58 2.39 -0.40 -3.48
C VAL A 58 1.64 0.93 -3.45
N LEU A 59 0.72 1.11 -2.49
CA LEU A 59 0.03 2.38 -2.32
C LEU A 59 1.00 3.52 -2.02
N ARG A 60 1.99 3.28 -1.14
CA ARG A 60 2.98 4.31 -0.80
C ARG A 60 3.93 4.61 -1.96
N GLU A 61 4.29 3.62 -2.77
CA GLU A 61 5.06 3.82 -4.01
C GLU A 61 4.33 4.80 -4.94
N ARG A 62 3.02 4.59 -5.16
CA ARG A 62 2.18 5.47 -5.99
C ARG A 62 2.05 6.88 -5.41
N GLU A 63 1.86 6.99 -4.10
CA GLU A 63 1.78 8.28 -3.42
C GLU A 63 3.08 9.08 -3.56
N ILE A 64 4.24 8.44 -3.39
CA ILE A 64 5.55 9.08 -3.58
C ILE A 64 5.75 9.53 -5.03
N GLU A 65 5.35 8.71 -6.02
CA GLU A 65 5.44 9.08 -7.43
C GLU A 65 4.63 10.36 -7.73
N LEU A 66 3.39 10.43 -7.24
CA LEU A 66 2.55 11.63 -7.34
C LEU A 66 3.18 12.84 -6.63
N GLU A 67 3.73 12.66 -5.42
CA GLU A 67 4.44 13.72 -4.69
C GLU A 67 5.63 14.25 -5.52
N LEU A 68 6.45 13.37 -6.10
CA LEU A 68 7.60 13.75 -6.92
C LEU A 68 7.18 14.49 -8.20
N ASP A 69 6.13 14.03 -8.87
CA ASP A 69 5.60 14.69 -10.07
C ASP A 69 5.11 16.10 -9.76
N THR A 70 4.42 16.30 -8.62
CA THR A 70 3.96 17.63 -8.20
C THR A 70 5.12 18.57 -7.88
N ILE A 71 6.19 18.06 -7.26
CA ILE A 71 7.40 18.83 -6.95
C ILE A 71 8.11 19.23 -8.25
N ALA A 72 8.26 18.30 -9.19
CA ALA A 72 8.86 18.58 -10.50
C ALA A 72 8.06 19.63 -11.27
N ALA A 73 6.73 19.54 -11.28
CA ALA A 73 5.86 20.52 -11.91
C ALA A 73 5.99 21.90 -11.27
N ARG A 74 6.11 21.97 -9.94
CA ARG A 74 6.34 23.23 -9.22
C ARG A 74 7.68 23.87 -9.59
N HIS A 75 8.76 23.10 -9.60
CA HIS A 75 10.08 23.62 -9.98
C HIS A 75 10.09 24.15 -11.42
N ALA A 76 9.45 23.43 -12.35
CA ALA A 76 9.34 23.89 -13.73
C ALA A 76 8.59 25.24 -13.88
N LEU A 77 7.61 25.52 -13.01
CA LEU A 77 6.92 26.82 -13.00
C LEU A 77 7.78 27.94 -12.41
N GLU A 78 8.61 27.63 -11.42
CA GLU A 78 9.56 28.58 -10.81
C GLU A 78 10.67 28.94 -11.82
N ASP A 79 11.22 27.97 -12.55
CA ASP A 79 12.26 28.20 -13.58
C ASP A 79 11.76 29.11 -14.73
N VAL A 80 10.52 28.93 -15.20
CA VAL A 80 9.91 29.77 -16.25
C VAL A 80 9.69 31.21 -15.78
N ALA A 81 9.43 31.42 -14.48
CA ALA A 81 9.25 32.77 -13.93
C ALA A 81 10.57 33.53 -13.82
N GLU A 82 11.70 32.84 -13.62
CA GLU A 82 13.03 33.47 -13.58
C GLU A 82 13.54 33.84 -14.99
N GLU A 83 13.25 33.03 -16.02
CA GLU A 83 13.66 33.33 -17.41
C GLU A 83 12.85 34.47 -18.06
N GLY A 84 11.62 34.72 -17.61
CA GLY A 84 10.75 35.78 -18.14
C GLY A 84 11.03 37.20 -17.61
N GLY A 85 12.02 37.36 -16.71
CA GLY A 85 12.35 38.61 -16.03
C GLY A 85 13.54 39.40 -16.58
N ALA A 86 14.14 38.96 -17.70
CA ALA A 86 15.31 39.61 -18.32
C ALA A 86 14.95 40.45 -19.55
#